data_AF-A0A4U0PWF4-F1
#
_entry.id   AF-A0A4U0PWF4-F1
#
_cell.length_a   1.000
_cell.length_b   1.000
_cell.length_c   1.000
_cell.angle_alpha   90.00
_cell.angle_beta   90.00
_cell.angle_gamma   90.00
#
_symmetry.space_group_name_H-M   'P 1'
#
loop_
_entity.id
_entity.type
_entity.pdbx_description
1 polymer ?
#
loop_
_entity_poly.entity_id
_entity_poly.type
_entity_poly.pdbx_seq_one_letter_code
_entity_poly.pdbx_strand_id
1 'polypeptide(L)' 'MSQTSQPPRCPDCDQPLEVMKACGATSFFCNHCNELKSSQRVREHNAAPGNQEQH' A
#
# COMPACT_ATOMS: atom_id res chain seq x y z
N MET A 1 -15.36 -6.33 -19.36
CA MET A 1 -14.00 -5.75 -19.18
C MET A 1 -14.04 -4.84 -17.96
N SER A 2 -13.78 -5.34 -16.74
CA SER A 2 -13.77 -4.50 -15.51
C SER A 2 -12.98 -5.18 -14.38
N GLN A 3 -11.66 -5.30 -14.51
CA GLN A 3 -10.81 -5.66 -13.37
C GLN A 3 -10.41 -4.35 -12.68
N THR A 4 -11.21 -3.93 -11.70
CA THR A 4 -10.91 -2.75 -10.88
C THR A 4 -9.84 -3.12 -9.86
N SER A 5 -8.57 -2.97 -10.22
CA SER A 5 -7.47 -2.98 -9.26
C SER A 5 -7.54 -1.71 -8.42
N GLN A 6 -8.22 -1.75 -7.27
CA GLN A 6 -8.26 -0.61 -6.35
C GLN A 6 -6.88 -0.40 -5.72
N PRO A 7 -6.41 0.86 -5.64
CA PRO A 7 -5.16 1.17 -4.94
C PRO A 7 -5.33 0.91 -3.43
N PRO A 8 -4.25 0.54 -2.72
CA PRO A 8 -4.29 0.32 -1.29
C PRO A 8 -4.65 1.62 -0.54
N ARG A 9 -5.40 1.47 0.54
CA ARG A 9 -5.86 2.51 1.46
C ARG A 9 -4.80 2.83 2.50
N CYS A 10 -4.76 4.08 2.93
CA CYS A 10 -3.93 4.54 4.02
C CYS A 10 -4.46 4.02 5.36
N PRO A 11 -3.64 3.36 6.20
CA PRO A 11 -4.08 2.84 7.50
C PRO A 11 -4.44 3.93 8.52
N ASP A 12 -4.11 5.19 8.25
CA ASP A 12 -4.39 6.33 9.14
C ASP A 12 -5.63 7.13 8.71
N CYS A 13 -5.85 7.31 7.39
CA CYS A 13 -6.88 8.20 6.86
C CYS A 13 -7.81 7.57 5.81
N ASP A 14 -7.63 6.28 5.51
CA ASP A 14 -8.43 5.50 4.55
C ASP A 14 -8.44 6.07 3.10
N GLN A 15 -7.52 6.98 2.80
CA GLN A 15 -7.36 7.56 1.46
C GLN A 15 -6.50 6.66 0.57
N PRO A 16 -6.74 6.67 -0.76
CA PRO A 16 -5.93 5.90 -1.70
C PRO A 16 -4.47 6.35 -1.66
N LEU A 17 -3.57 5.37 -1.55
CA LEU A 17 -2.13 5.60 -1.55
C LEU A 17 -1.56 5.54 -2.96
N GLU A 18 -0.55 6.36 -3.19
CA GLU A 18 0.24 6.34 -4.42
C GLU A 18 1.34 5.27 -4.33
N VAL A 19 1.40 4.41 -5.36
CA VAL A 19 2.38 3.33 -5.44
C VAL A 19 3.66 3.86 -6.09
N MET A 20 4.70 4.04 -5.28
CA MET A 20 6.02 4.43 -5.76
C MET A 20 6.93 3.22 -5.87
N LYS A 21 7.43 2.95 -7.08
CA LYS A 21 8.41 1.89 -7.33
C LYS A 21 9.79 2.53 -7.49
N ALA A 22 10.74 2.16 -6.64
CA ALA A 22 12.11 2.69 -6.67
C ALA A 22 13.13 1.56 -6.53
N CYS A 23 14.08 1.46 -7.48
CA CYS A 23 15.28 0.59 -7.46
C CYS A 23 15.11 -0.80 -6.79
N GLY A 24 13.98 -1.48 -6.99
CA GLY A 24 13.70 -2.83 -6.46
C GLY A 24 12.71 -2.91 -5.30
N ALA A 25 12.30 -1.79 -4.70
CA ALA A 25 11.29 -1.75 -3.64
C ALA A 25 10.02 -1.02 -4.10
N THR A 26 8.88 -1.44 -3.55
CA THR A 26 7.61 -0.72 -3.69
C THR A 26 7.29 -0.04 -2.35
N SER A 27 7.16 1.28 -2.40
CA SER A 27 6.76 2.14 -1.30
C SER A 27 5.37 2.71 -1.58
N PHE A 28 4.65 3.09 -0.53
CA PHE A 28 3.34 3.72 -0.67
C PHE A 28 3.37 5.10 -0.05
N PHE A 29 2.84 6.11 -0.75
CA PHE A 29 2.80 7.48 -0.27
C PHE A 29 1.37 7.98 -0.15
N CYS A 30 1.07 8.58 1.00
CA CYS A 30 -0.22 9.19 1.21
C CYS A 30 -0.13 10.67 0.83
N ASN A 31 -0.78 11.07 -0.26
CA ASN A 31 -0.84 12.48 -0.66
C ASN A 31 -1.66 13.34 0.32
N HIS A 32 -2.60 12.74 1.07
CA HIS A 32 -3.40 13.46 2.07
C HIS A 32 -2.62 13.76 3.36
N CYS A 33 -1.86 12.79 3.85
CA CYS A 33 -1.00 12.97 5.02
C CYS A 33 0.38 13.52 4.65
N ASN A 34 0.69 13.58 3.34
CA ASN A 34 2.01 13.87 2.78
C ASN A 34 3.13 13.02 3.43
N GLU A 35 2.85 11.73 3.67
CA GLU A 35 3.70 10.83 4.45
C GLU A 35 3.91 9.49 3.72
N LEU A 36 5.13 8.95 3.82
CA LEU A 36 5.46 7.61 3.34
C LEU A 36 4.96 6.53 4.30
N LYS A 37 4.17 5.59 3.79
CA LYS A 37 3.65 4.44 4.53
C LYS A 37 4.44 3.19 4.13
N SER A 38 4.89 2.44 5.14
CA SER A 38 5.62 1.19 4.93
C SER A 38 4.75 0.16 4.21
N SER A 39 5.36 -0.57 3.28
CA SER A 39 4.66 -1.59 2.50
C SER A 39 4.09 -2.73 3.34
N GLN A 40 4.68 -3.01 4.51
CA GLN A 40 4.12 -3.98 5.46
C GLN A 40 2.83 -3.47 6.08
N ARG A 41 2.85 -2.28 6.70
CA ARG A 41 1.69 -1.68 7.39
C ARG A 41 0.50 -1.47 6.45
N VAL A 42 0.79 -1.04 5.22
CA VAL A 42 -0.23 -0.89 4.17
C VAL A 42 -0.79 -2.26 3.79
N ARG A 43 0.07 -3.28 3.61
CA ARG A 43 -0.39 -4.63 3.33
C ARG A 43 -1.23 -5.18 4.48
N GLU A 44 -0.82 -5.08 5.74
CA GLU A 44 -1.60 -5.59 6.89
C GLU A 44 -2.99 -4.94 6.97
N HIS A 45 -3.11 -3.64 6.70
CA HIS A 45 -4.40 -2.94 6.68
C HIS A 45 -5.28 -3.28 5.48
N ASN A 46 -4.68 -3.56 4.31
CA ASN A 46 -5.41 -3.83 3.07
C ASN A 46 -5.54 -5.31 2.71
N ALA A 47 -4.75 -6.19 3.33
CA ALA A 47 -4.68 -7.59 3.01
C ALA A 47 -5.74 -8.37 3.79
N ALA A 48 -6.43 -9.24 3.07
CA ALA A 48 -6.91 -10.48 3.69
C ALA A 48 -5.68 -11.36 4.03
N PRO A 49 -5.69 -12.10 5.15
CA PRO A 49 -4.53 -12.82 5.65
C PRO A 49 -4.01 -13.84 4.63
N GLY A 50 -2.79 -13.64 4.12
CA GLY A 50 -2.21 -14.54 3.12
C GLY A 50 -0.76 -14.24 2.75
N ASN A 51 0.15 -14.84 3.51
CA ASN A 51 1.57 -15.12 3.22
C ASN A 51 2.58 -13.94 3.21
N GLN A 52 3.22 -13.73 4.36
CA GLN A 52 4.49 -13.02 4.49
C GLN A 52 5.59 -14.01 4.89
N GLU A 53 6.31 -14.54 3.90
CA GLU A 53 7.61 -15.18 4.09
C GLU A 53 8.64 -14.43 3.22
N GLN A 54 9.57 -13.72 3.86
CA GLN A 54 10.78 -13.23 3.20
C GLN A 54 11.94 -13.38 4.21
N HIS A 55 12.88 -14.28 3.88
CA HIS A 55 14.18 -14.45 4.53
C HIS A 55 15.16 -13.40 4.01
#